data_AF-A0A2M8D1J1-F1
#
_entry.id   AF-A0A2M8D1J1-F1
#
_cell.length_a   1.000
_cell.length_b   1.000
_cell.length_c   1.000
_cell.angle_alpha   90.00
_cell.angle_beta   90.00
_cell.angle_gamma   90.00
#
_symmetry.space_group_name_H-M   'P 1'
#
loop_
_entity.id
_entity.type
_entity.pdbx_description
1 polymer ?
#
loop_
_entity_poly.entity_id
_entity_poly.type
_entity_poly.pdbx_seq_one_letter_code
_entity_poly.pdbx_strand_id
1 'polypeptide(L)'
;MPSLRREEESMIKRTEKGFSLTELLVAVVVGGIIMAGIYSAFMSSINVFSSQQEISQMQFNAKAVTSFLKEKLANAGSGVPTEVPIPPVVFLNNASTVSAARYLNGADAIQIRMYGNMGEIMRVTNYNNPSATARLRQPNPVDVNPVNGQNTSVGNLLLVWNPGTSEYKLAEITSVVEVATGGSGTGNDTKVNFSPGLSIYNDPSGLGADYTGGNAMMIDQSAMNTLTFFVDTNGVLRMTDGYFNLQNPADPLNVSALPLLDNVEDFQIQIGYDTSVTPDNIVDNWSWTYDPATNTPNLNRALVLRCYLLARSQRTERFVSNVSRPDIDPDDGVTYAGAPDNVRRRMYSFTIQLRNRLN
;
A
#
# COMPACT_ATOMS: atom_id res chain seq x y z
N MET A 1 115.29 23.05 -10.46
CA MET A 1 114.17 23.94 -10.10
C MET A 1 113.63 24.55 -11.39
N PRO A 2 112.31 24.64 -11.65
CA PRO A 2 111.21 24.70 -10.69
C PRO A 2 110.27 23.47 -10.72
N SER A 3 109.57 23.26 -9.60
CA SER A 3 108.65 22.16 -9.30
C SER A 3 107.22 22.47 -9.74
N LEU A 4 106.59 21.60 -10.53
CA LEU A 4 105.16 21.63 -10.82
C LEU A 4 104.39 21.06 -9.62
N ARG A 5 103.64 21.92 -8.93
CA ARG A 5 102.73 21.55 -7.84
C ARG A 5 101.36 21.27 -8.46
N ARG A 6 100.90 20.03 -8.38
CA ARG A 6 99.56 19.59 -8.84
C ARG A 6 98.56 19.97 -7.76
N GLU A 7 97.60 20.83 -8.07
CA GLU A 7 96.46 21.12 -7.20
C GLU A 7 95.51 19.91 -7.23
N GLU A 8 95.45 19.17 -6.12
CA GLU A 8 94.37 18.21 -5.87
C GLU A 8 93.18 19.00 -5.32
N GLU A 9 92.12 19.13 -6.12
CA GLU A 9 90.81 19.59 -5.64
C GLU A 9 90.31 18.61 -4.56
N SER A 10 90.28 19.08 -3.31
CA SER A 10 89.72 18.30 -2.20
C SER A 10 88.20 18.23 -2.35
N MET A 11 87.67 17.07 -2.74
CA MET A 11 86.25 16.77 -2.55
C MET A 11 85.95 16.79 -1.04
N ILE A 12 85.23 17.82 -0.60
CA ILE A 12 84.68 17.90 0.76
C ILE A 12 83.62 16.79 0.89
N LYS A 13 84.02 15.63 1.39
CA LYS A 13 83.07 14.62 1.88
C LYS A 13 82.42 15.19 3.14
N ARG A 14 81.22 15.73 3.00
CA ARG A 14 80.35 16.02 4.15
C ARG A 14 80.08 14.71 4.88
N THR A 15 80.54 14.62 6.12
CA THR A 15 80.14 13.57 7.04
C THR A 15 78.77 13.94 7.62
N GLU A 16 77.73 13.26 7.15
CA GLU A 16 76.40 13.30 7.74
C GLU A 16 76.51 12.85 9.21
N LYS A 17 76.18 13.73 10.16
CA LYS A 17 76.10 13.36 11.58
C LYS A 17 74.86 12.49 11.74
N GLY A 18 75.04 11.25 12.23
CA GLY A 18 73.92 10.34 12.51
C GLY A 18 72.95 10.92 13.54
N PHE A 19 71.73 10.41 13.54
CA PHE A 19 70.65 10.88 14.42
C PHE A 19 70.93 10.59 15.90
N SER A 20 70.58 11.54 16.76
CA SER A 20 70.60 11.33 18.20
C SER A 20 69.39 10.49 18.65
N LEU A 21 69.52 9.79 19.78
CA LEU A 21 68.42 9.00 20.36
C LEU A 21 67.18 9.87 20.63
N THR A 22 67.38 11.13 21.04
CA THR A 22 66.26 12.05 21.33
C THR A 22 65.56 12.51 20.05
N GLU A 23 66.29 12.69 18.95
CA GLU A 23 65.69 13.03 17.65
C GLU A 23 64.83 11.88 17.12
N LEU A 24 65.28 10.63 17.30
CA LEU A 24 64.51 9.45 16.88
C LEU A 24 63.24 9.27 17.73
N LEU A 25 63.32 9.53 19.03
CA LEU A 25 62.14 9.53 19.92
C LEU A 25 61.14 10.62 19.52
N VAL A 26 61.61 11.84 19.26
CA VAL A 26 60.73 12.94 18.82
C VAL A 26 60.10 12.63 17.46
N ALA A 27 60.85 12.07 16.52
CA ALA A 27 60.34 11.69 15.20
C ALA A 27 59.22 10.64 15.29
N VAL A 28 59.37 9.61 16.14
CA VAL A 28 58.33 8.59 16.35
C VAL A 28 57.08 9.18 17.01
N VAL A 29 57.24 10.06 18.00
CA VAL A 29 56.11 10.71 18.68
C VAL A 29 55.32 11.60 17.71
N VAL A 30 56.01 12.45 16.94
CA VAL A 30 55.36 13.33 15.95
C VAL A 30 54.71 12.51 14.83
N GLY A 31 55.40 11.49 14.32
CA GLY A 31 54.85 10.57 13.32
C GLY A 31 53.60 9.83 13.82
N GLY A 32 53.59 9.40 15.08
CA GLY A 32 52.44 8.77 15.72
C GLY A 32 51.24 9.71 15.83
N ILE A 33 51.45 10.97 16.22
CA ILE A 33 50.38 11.99 16.30
C ILE A 33 49.79 12.25 14.91
N ILE A 34 50.65 12.40 13.89
CA ILE A 34 50.21 12.64 12.51
C ILE A 34 49.42 11.42 11.98
N MET A 35 49.92 10.20 12.20
CA MET A 35 49.22 8.98 11.78
C MET A 35 47.87 8.83 12.47
N ALA A 36 47.77 9.16 13.77
CA ALA A 36 46.49 9.16 14.48
C ALA A 36 45.49 10.16 13.86
N GLY A 37 45.96 11.35 13.47
CA GLY A 37 45.15 12.35 12.77
C GLY A 37 44.65 11.87 11.40
N ILE A 38 45.55 11.30 10.58
CA ILE A 38 45.21 10.76 9.25
C ILE A 38 44.23 9.61 9.38
N TYR A 39 44.47 8.69 10.31
CA TYR A 39 43.58 7.55 10.56
C TYR A 39 42.18 8.01 10.98
N SER A 40 42.08 9.00 11.88
CA SER A 40 40.80 9.58 12.28
C SER A 40 40.05 10.20 11.10
N ALA A 41 40.74 10.97 10.25
CA ALA A 41 40.15 11.56 9.05
C ALA A 41 39.67 10.50 8.05
N PHE A 42 40.47 9.46 7.83
CA PHE A 42 40.13 8.35 6.94
C PHE A 42 38.90 7.57 7.43
N MET A 43 38.83 7.26 8.73
CA MET A 43 37.66 6.61 9.34
C MET A 43 36.40 7.49 9.23
N SER A 44 36.54 8.80 9.44
CA SER A 44 35.43 9.73 9.21
C SER A 44 34.95 9.70 7.75
N SER A 45 35.87 9.65 6.79
CA SER A 45 35.54 9.58 5.36
C SER A 45 34.78 8.29 5.00
N ILE A 46 35.18 7.14 5.55
CA ILE A 46 34.49 5.86 5.32
C ILE A 46 33.07 5.89 5.89
N ASN A 47 32.91 6.42 7.10
CA ASN A 47 31.60 6.51 7.75
C ASN A 47 30.64 7.46 6.99
N VAL A 48 31.16 8.59 6.51
CA VAL A 48 30.38 9.51 5.67
C VAL A 48 29.99 8.85 4.35
N PHE A 49 30.95 8.18 3.68
CA PHE A 49 30.68 7.53 2.40
C PHE A 49 29.63 6.42 2.52
N SER A 50 29.75 5.55 3.53
CA SER A 50 28.76 4.48 3.78
C SER A 50 27.38 5.03 4.11
N SER A 51 27.28 6.05 4.97
CA SER A 51 26.02 6.73 5.27
C SER A 51 25.38 7.34 4.02
N GLN A 52 26.16 8.02 3.17
CA GLN A 52 25.65 8.58 1.91
C GLN A 52 25.13 7.50 0.95
N GLN A 53 25.81 6.36 0.86
CA GLN A 53 25.36 5.25 0.04
C GLN A 53 24.04 4.66 0.54
N GLU A 54 23.89 4.47 1.85
CA GLU A 54 22.65 3.97 2.46
C GLU A 54 21.48 4.95 2.27
N ILE A 55 21.73 6.25 2.42
CA ILE A 55 20.74 7.30 2.18
C ILE A 55 20.29 7.31 0.71
N SER A 56 21.22 7.12 -0.22
CA SER A 56 20.93 7.02 -1.65
C SER A 56 20.07 5.79 -1.97
N GLN A 57 20.45 4.62 -1.43
CA GLN A 57 19.72 3.38 -1.62
C GLN A 57 18.30 3.45 -1.04
N MET A 58 18.15 3.96 0.18
CA MET A 58 16.85 4.19 0.82
C MET A 58 15.95 5.06 -0.06
N GLN A 59 16.49 6.17 -0.59
CA GLN A 59 15.72 7.06 -1.46
C GLN A 59 15.30 6.40 -2.76
N PHE A 60 16.21 5.66 -3.38
CA PHE A 60 15.92 4.96 -4.62
C PHE A 60 14.81 3.93 -4.41
N ASN A 61 14.94 3.09 -3.38
CA ASN A 61 13.94 2.07 -3.03
C ASN A 61 12.59 2.71 -2.69
N ALA A 62 12.57 3.74 -1.82
CA ALA A 62 11.35 4.42 -1.44
C ALA A 62 10.68 5.12 -2.62
N LYS A 63 11.45 5.72 -3.54
CA LYS A 63 10.90 6.35 -4.75
C LYS A 63 10.31 5.33 -5.72
N ALA A 64 10.96 4.18 -5.88
CA ALA A 64 10.44 3.09 -6.70
C ALA A 64 9.12 2.56 -6.12
N VAL A 65 9.07 2.29 -4.81
CA VAL A 65 7.87 1.80 -4.12
C VAL A 65 6.74 2.83 -4.15
N THR A 66 7.01 4.10 -3.88
CA THR A 66 5.96 5.15 -3.94
C THR A 66 5.40 5.35 -5.35
N SER A 67 6.24 5.22 -6.39
CA SER A 67 5.77 5.26 -7.78
C SER A 67 4.87 4.06 -8.09
N PHE A 68 5.26 2.87 -7.62
CA PHE A 68 4.47 1.65 -7.74
C PHE A 68 3.13 1.74 -6.98
N LEU A 69 3.14 2.19 -5.73
CA LEU A 69 1.93 2.43 -4.94
C LEU A 69 1.00 3.41 -5.64
N LYS A 70 1.54 4.53 -6.13
CA LYS A 70 0.77 5.55 -6.85
C LYS A 70 0.07 4.94 -8.07
N GLU A 71 0.77 4.13 -8.86
CA GLU A 71 0.21 3.45 -10.02
C GLU A 71 -0.91 2.48 -9.63
N LYS A 72 -0.67 1.61 -8.63
CA LYS A 72 -1.66 0.61 -8.19
C LYS A 72 -2.89 1.25 -7.56
N LEU A 73 -2.71 2.20 -6.66
CA LEU A 73 -3.81 2.92 -6.00
C LEU A 73 -4.62 3.74 -7.02
N ALA A 74 -4.00 4.31 -8.05
CA ALA A 74 -4.71 5.02 -9.12
C ALA A 74 -5.56 4.10 -10.01
N ASN A 75 -5.35 2.78 -9.97
CA ASN A 75 -6.20 1.81 -10.65
C ASN A 75 -7.32 1.25 -9.75
N ALA A 76 -7.41 1.69 -8.50
CA ALA A 76 -8.46 1.29 -7.58
C ALA A 76 -9.85 1.66 -8.15
N GLY A 77 -10.75 0.67 -8.11
CA GLY A 77 -12.10 0.79 -8.63
C GLY A 77 -12.21 0.85 -10.15
N SER A 78 -11.13 0.57 -10.89
CA SER A 78 -11.22 0.43 -12.35
C SER A 78 -12.22 -0.66 -12.73
N GLY A 79 -13.04 -0.39 -13.75
CA GLY A 79 -14.05 -1.31 -14.30
C GLY A 79 -15.45 -1.14 -13.72
N VAL A 80 -15.60 -0.49 -12.57
CA VAL A 80 -16.90 -0.28 -11.94
C VAL A 80 -17.61 0.94 -12.56
N PRO A 81 -18.88 0.82 -12.98
CA PRO A 81 -19.68 1.96 -13.40
C PRO A 81 -20.02 2.89 -12.23
N THR A 82 -20.19 4.19 -12.48
CA THR A 82 -20.42 5.19 -11.43
C THR A 82 -21.70 5.00 -10.63
N GLU A 83 -22.72 4.35 -11.20
CA GLU A 83 -24.00 4.03 -10.56
C GLU A 83 -23.90 2.91 -9.50
N VAL A 84 -22.77 2.20 -9.47
CA VAL A 84 -22.58 1.04 -8.58
C VAL A 84 -22.01 1.49 -7.23
N PRO A 85 -22.69 1.20 -6.10
CA PRO A 85 -22.29 1.66 -4.77
C PRO A 85 -21.24 0.74 -4.10
N ILE A 86 -20.31 0.15 -4.86
CA ILE A 86 -19.18 -0.59 -4.27
C ILE A 86 -18.07 0.41 -3.94
N PRO A 87 -17.53 0.42 -2.70
CA PRO A 87 -16.36 1.22 -2.38
C PRO A 87 -15.12 0.66 -3.10
N PRO A 88 -14.33 1.51 -3.79
CA PRO A 88 -13.14 1.07 -4.53
C PRO A 88 -12.01 0.58 -3.61
N VAL A 89 -12.09 0.96 -2.33
CA VAL A 89 -11.08 0.69 -1.31
C VAL A 89 -11.75 0.20 -0.03
N VAL A 90 -11.05 -0.67 0.69
CA VAL A 90 -11.33 -1.03 2.08
C VAL A 90 -10.15 -0.56 2.89
N PHE A 91 -10.42 0.15 3.97
CA PHE A 91 -9.38 0.82 4.76
C PHE A 91 -9.50 0.43 6.23
N LEU A 92 -8.35 0.31 6.87
CA LEU A 92 -8.22 0.15 8.32
C LEU A 92 -7.30 1.23 8.84
N ASN A 93 -7.88 2.15 9.61
CA ASN A 93 -7.14 3.12 10.39
C ASN A 93 -6.39 2.41 11.53
N ASN A 94 -5.10 2.72 11.71
CA ASN A 94 -4.26 2.13 12.76
C ASN A 94 -4.49 0.62 12.88
N ALA A 95 -4.06 -0.12 11.87
CA ALA A 95 -4.37 -1.54 11.69
C ALA A 95 -3.95 -2.42 12.88
N SER A 96 -3.01 -1.96 13.71
CA SER A 96 -2.62 -2.64 14.94
C SER A 96 -3.77 -2.83 15.96
N THR A 97 -4.84 -2.02 15.87
CA THR A 97 -6.08 -2.20 16.64
C THR A 97 -6.76 -3.54 16.35
N VAL A 98 -6.62 -4.04 15.11
CA VAL A 98 -7.07 -5.38 14.70
C VAL A 98 -6.06 -6.45 15.13
N SER A 99 -4.76 -6.21 14.88
CA SER A 99 -3.72 -7.16 15.26
C SER A 99 -2.35 -6.51 15.44
N ALA A 100 -1.99 -6.26 16.70
CA ALA A 100 -0.66 -5.77 17.07
C ALA A 100 0.48 -6.77 16.79
N ALA A 101 0.16 -8.04 16.49
CA ALA A 101 1.13 -9.07 16.13
C ALA A 101 1.44 -9.14 14.62
N ARG A 102 0.63 -8.48 13.79
CA ARG A 102 0.75 -8.54 12.32
C ARG A 102 0.99 -7.18 11.69
N TYR A 103 0.46 -6.12 12.30
CA TYR A 103 0.57 -4.76 11.79
C TYR A 103 1.45 -3.89 12.68
N LEU A 104 2.19 -2.99 12.05
CA LEU A 104 2.94 -1.96 12.75
C LEU A 104 1.98 -1.05 13.54
N ASN A 105 2.37 -0.68 14.76
CA ASN A 105 1.57 0.20 15.60
C ASN A 105 1.46 1.61 14.97
N GLY A 106 0.23 2.14 14.94
CA GLY A 106 -0.10 3.41 14.31
C GLY A 106 -0.30 3.32 12.80
N ALA A 107 0.36 2.40 12.11
CA ALA A 107 0.27 2.33 10.64
C ALA A 107 -1.09 1.85 10.13
N ASP A 108 -1.49 2.42 9.00
CA ASP A 108 -2.70 2.06 8.27
C ASP A 108 -2.52 0.83 7.38
N ALA A 109 -3.66 0.25 7.02
CA ALA A 109 -3.74 -0.75 5.97
C ALA A 109 -4.85 -0.40 4.97
N ILE A 110 -4.58 -0.65 3.69
CA ILE A 110 -5.54 -0.41 2.61
C ILE A 110 -5.60 -1.60 1.68
N GLN A 111 -6.80 -1.95 1.27
CA GLN A 111 -7.08 -2.90 0.22
C GLN A 111 -7.81 -2.19 -0.90
N ILE A 112 -7.41 -2.46 -2.13
CA ILE A 112 -8.04 -1.90 -3.33
C ILE A 112 -8.56 -3.04 -4.20
N ARG A 113 -9.65 -2.79 -4.90
CA ARG A 113 -10.27 -3.75 -5.81
C ARG A 113 -10.25 -3.20 -7.23
N MET A 114 -9.90 -4.06 -8.18
CA MET A 114 -9.93 -3.76 -9.61
C MET A 114 -10.79 -4.81 -10.28
N TYR A 115 -11.65 -4.38 -11.18
CA TYR A 115 -12.61 -5.25 -11.86
C TYR A 115 -12.27 -5.24 -13.35
N GLY A 116 -11.83 -6.37 -13.88
CA GLY A 116 -11.42 -6.48 -15.28
C GLY A 116 -12.56 -6.77 -16.24
N ASN A 117 -13.60 -7.46 -15.77
CA ASN A 117 -14.76 -7.84 -16.57
C ASN A 117 -16.03 -7.79 -15.70
N MET A 118 -16.92 -6.86 -16.03
CA MET A 118 -18.21 -6.70 -15.39
C MET A 118 -19.29 -6.80 -16.46
N GLY A 119 -20.37 -7.50 -16.12
CA GLY A 119 -21.54 -7.65 -16.98
C GLY A 119 -22.39 -6.38 -16.99
N GLU A 120 -23.45 -6.43 -17.79
CA GLU A 120 -24.44 -5.36 -17.84
C GLU A 120 -25.27 -5.27 -16.56
N ILE A 121 -25.87 -4.10 -16.31
CA ILE A 121 -26.81 -3.91 -15.21
C ILE A 121 -28.11 -4.64 -15.53
N MET A 122 -28.46 -5.60 -14.68
CA MET A 122 -29.70 -6.37 -14.69
C MET A 122 -30.65 -5.86 -13.61
N ARG A 123 -31.93 -6.21 -13.72
CA ARG A 123 -32.92 -5.93 -12.66
C ARG A 123 -33.22 -7.19 -11.87
N VAL A 124 -33.25 -7.07 -10.55
CA VAL A 124 -33.70 -8.16 -9.67
C VAL A 124 -35.22 -8.22 -9.74
N THR A 125 -35.78 -9.25 -10.35
CA THR A 125 -37.24 -9.41 -10.48
C THR A 125 -37.87 -10.04 -9.25
N ASN A 126 -37.15 -10.95 -8.61
CA ASN A 126 -37.60 -11.59 -7.39
C ASN A 126 -36.40 -11.97 -6.53
N TYR A 127 -36.36 -11.40 -5.34
CA TYR A 127 -35.49 -11.80 -4.25
C TYR A 127 -36.13 -11.40 -2.92
N ASN A 128 -36.42 -12.39 -2.09
CA ASN A 128 -36.89 -12.19 -0.72
C ASN A 128 -35.86 -12.83 0.22
N ASN A 129 -35.30 -12.04 1.12
CA ASN A 129 -34.36 -12.50 2.12
C ASN A 129 -35.04 -13.49 3.10
N PRO A 130 -34.39 -14.57 3.57
CA PRO A 130 -33.02 -15.01 3.31
C PRO A 130 -32.94 -16.10 2.22
N SER A 131 -33.63 -15.93 1.09
CA SER A 131 -33.53 -16.88 -0.03
C SER A 131 -32.06 -17.03 -0.48
N ALA A 132 -31.67 -18.24 -0.87
CA ALA A 132 -30.40 -18.53 -1.53
C ALA A 132 -30.46 -18.36 -3.06
N THR A 133 -31.64 -18.03 -3.60
CA THR A 133 -31.83 -17.84 -5.05
C THR A 133 -32.40 -16.47 -5.35
N ALA A 134 -31.92 -15.86 -6.44
CA ALA A 134 -32.44 -14.61 -6.99
C ALA A 134 -32.80 -14.81 -8.46
N ARG A 135 -33.86 -14.13 -8.90
CA ARG A 135 -34.23 -14.04 -10.31
C ARG A 135 -33.82 -12.68 -10.86
N LEU A 136 -33.11 -12.72 -11.99
CA LEU A 136 -32.49 -11.56 -12.61
C LEU A 136 -32.99 -11.45 -14.04
N ARG A 137 -33.51 -10.27 -14.38
CA ARG A 137 -33.94 -9.95 -15.73
C ARG A 137 -32.85 -9.17 -16.45
N GLN A 138 -32.42 -9.69 -17.59
CA GLN A 138 -31.51 -8.99 -18.47
C GLN A 138 -32.18 -7.75 -19.10
N PRO A 139 -31.43 -6.66 -19.32
CA PRO A 139 -31.96 -5.46 -19.95
C PRO A 139 -32.38 -5.70 -21.41
N ASN A 140 -31.73 -6.63 -22.12
CA ASN A 140 -32.09 -7.03 -23.48
C ASN A 140 -32.42 -8.54 -23.53
N PRO A 141 -33.62 -8.95 -24.02
CA PRO A 141 -33.99 -10.36 -24.12
C PRO A 141 -33.18 -11.15 -25.17
N VAL A 142 -32.52 -10.51 -26.14
CA VAL A 142 -31.67 -11.22 -27.12
C VAL A 142 -30.22 -10.96 -26.79
N ASP A 143 -29.70 -11.65 -25.78
CA ASP A 143 -28.31 -11.51 -25.40
C ASP A 143 -27.45 -12.55 -26.15
N VAL A 144 -26.98 -12.17 -27.33
CA VAL A 144 -25.92 -12.87 -28.08
C VAL A 144 -24.53 -12.41 -27.68
N ASN A 145 -24.39 -11.64 -26.58
CA ASN A 145 -23.09 -11.22 -26.08
C ASN A 145 -22.38 -12.36 -25.35
N PRO A 146 -21.30 -12.94 -25.90
CA PRO A 146 -20.57 -14.03 -25.26
C PRO A 146 -19.99 -13.63 -23.89
N VAL A 147 -19.75 -12.33 -23.64
CA VAL A 147 -19.22 -11.82 -22.36
C VAL A 147 -20.23 -12.01 -21.22
N ASN A 148 -21.53 -11.77 -21.46
CA ASN A 148 -22.57 -12.00 -20.45
C ASN A 148 -22.79 -13.51 -20.19
N GLY A 149 -22.66 -14.35 -21.21
CA GLY A 149 -22.67 -15.81 -21.05
C GLY A 149 -21.51 -16.34 -20.19
N GLN A 150 -20.34 -15.72 -20.29
CA GLN A 150 -19.20 -16.02 -19.41
C GLN A 150 -19.45 -15.57 -17.96
N ASN A 151 -20.05 -14.40 -17.77
CA ASN A 151 -20.29 -13.80 -16.45
C ASN A 151 -21.42 -14.50 -15.66
N THR A 152 -22.33 -15.23 -16.33
CA THR A 152 -23.36 -16.08 -15.67
C THR A 152 -22.86 -17.42 -15.14
N SER A 153 -21.56 -17.71 -15.16
CA SER A 153 -21.01 -19.03 -14.76
C SER A 153 -20.95 -19.25 -13.24
N VAL A 154 -20.88 -20.52 -12.84
CA VAL A 154 -20.58 -20.90 -11.45
C VAL A 154 -19.19 -20.39 -11.06
N GLY A 155 -19.06 -19.85 -9.86
CA GLY A 155 -17.84 -19.23 -9.35
C GLY A 155 -17.69 -17.75 -9.67
N ASN A 156 -18.61 -17.14 -10.42
CA ASN A 156 -18.64 -15.69 -10.59
C ASN A 156 -19.39 -15.01 -9.45
N LEU A 157 -19.11 -13.72 -9.24
CA LEU A 157 -19.77 -12.93 -8.21
C LEU A 157 -21.01 -12.24 -8.79
N LEU A 158 -22.09 -12.31 -8.05
CA LEU A 158 -23.28 -11.50 -8.18
C LEU A 158 -23.17 -10.32 -7.22
N LEU A 159 -23.19 -9.11 -7.78
CA LEU A 159 -23.45 -7.89 -7.03
C LEU A 159 -24.92 -7.55 -7.12
N VAL A 160 -25.54 -7.23 -5.98
CA VAL A 160 -26.88 -6.63 -5.91
C VAL A 160 -26.83 -5.31 -5.14
N TRP A 161 -27.66 -4.36 -5.55
CA TRP A 161 -27.84 -3.11 -4.82
C TRP A 161 -29.22 -2.50 -5.06
N ASN A 162 -29.67 -1.70 -4.09
CA ASN A 162 -30.90 -0.92 -4.23
C ASN A 162 -30.54 0.51 -4.73
N PRO A 163 -31.08 0.95 -5.88
CA PRO A 163 -30.76 2.26 -6.43
C PRO A 163 -31.16 3.38 -5.45
N GLY A 164 -30.29 4.38 -5.30
CA GLY A 164 -30.50 5.49 -4.36
C GLY A 164 -30.13 5.18 -2.91
N THR A 165 -29.66 3.96 -2.61
CA THR A 165 -29.12 3.58 -1.29
C THR A 165 -27.64 3.21 -1.38
N SER A 166 -26.95 3.17 -0.23
CA SER A 166 -25.61 2.60 -0.12
C SER A 166 -25.62 1.10 0.15
N GLU A 167 -26.79 0.45 0.11
CA GLU A 167 -26.92 -0.98 0.40
C GLU A 167 -26.50 -1.80 -0.82
N TYR A 168 -25.46 -2.60 -0.65
CA TYR A 168 -25.01 -3.56 -1.65
C TYR A 168 -24.61 -4.87 -0.99
N LYS A 169 -24.67 -5.96 -1.77
CA LYS A 169 -24.16 -7.27 -1.35
C LYS A 169 -23.48 -7.97 -2.51
N LEU A 170 -22.36 -8.63 -2.20
CA LEU A 170 -21.68 -9.56 -3.09
C LEU A 170 -22.00 -10.99 -2.64
N ALA A 171 -22.31 -11.86 -3.59
CA ALA A 171 -22.51 -13.29 -3.38
C ALA A 171 -21.88 -14.07 -4.54
N GLU A 172 -21.32 -15.25 -4.29
CA GLU A 172 -20.77 -16.12 -5.33
C GLU A 172 -21.84 -17.08 -5.85
N ILE A 173 -21.94 -17.19 -7.18
CA ILE A 173 -22.87 -18.08 -7.85
C ILE A 173 -22.38 -19.52 -7.69
N THR A 174 -23.10 -20.30 -6.87
CA THR A 174 -22.85 -21.72 -6.64
C THR A 174 -23.47 -22.62 -7.69
N SER A 175 -24.58 -22.19 -8.29
CA SER A 175 -25.20 -22.86 -9.43
C SER A 175 -26.10 -21.90 -10.20
N VAL A 176 -26.24 -22.17 -11.50
CA VAL A 176 -27.23 -21.50 -12.36
C VAL A 176 -28.40 -22.45 -12.52
N VAL A 177 -29.55 -22.07 -11.99
CA VAL A 177 -30.76 -22.91 -11.97
C VAL A 177 -31.50 -22.81 -13.30
N GLU A 178 -31.58 -21.59 -13.85
CA GLU A 178 -32.25 -21.30 -15.11
C GLU A 178 -31.46 -20.22 -15.86
N VAL A 179 -31.25 -20.40 -17.16
CA VAL A 179 -30.66 -19.38 -18.06
C VAL A 179 -31.76 -18.79 -18.91
N ALA A 180 -31.90 -17.46 -18.92
CA ALA A 180 -32.90 -16.78 -19.74
C ALA A 180 -32.74 -17.12 -21.22
N THR A 181 -33.85 -17.39 -21.93
CA THR A 181 -33.86 -17.65 -23.39
C THR A 181 -34.39 -16.47 -24.21
N GLY A 182 -34.74 -15.36 -23.54
CA GLY A 182 -35.22 -14.13 -24.17
C GLY A 182 -36.73 -14.04 -24.35
N GLY A 183 -37.32 -12.94 -23.85
CA GLY A 183 -38.74 -12.59 -24.01
C GLY A 183 -39.30 -11.79 -22.84
N SER A 184 -40.62 -11.51 -22.84
CA SER A 184 -41.33 -11.01 -21.66
C SER A 184 -42.16 -12.13 -21.01
N GLY A 185 -41.91 -12.45 -19.74
CA GLY A 185 -42.59 -13.54 -19.00
C GLY A 185 -41.67 -14.33 -18.04
N THR A 186 -42.28 -15.11 -17.13
CA THR A 186 -41.65 -15.84 -15.99
C THR A 186 -40.52 -16.82 -16.36
N GLY A 187 -40.36 -17.18 -17.65
CA GLY A 187 -39.29 -18.05 -18.16
C GLY A 187 -38.10 -17.30 -18.81
N ASN A 188 -38.05 -15.97 -18.70
CA ASN A 188 -37.04 -15.13 -19.37
C ASN A 188 -36.05 -14.48 -18.40
N ASP A 189 -36.06 -14.91 -17.13
CA ASP A 189 -35.15 -14.42 -16.10
C ASP A 189 -34.14 -15.50 -15.76
N THR A 190 -32.87 -15.13 -15.68
CA THR A 190 -31.81 -16.00 -15.19
C THR A 190 -32.00 -16.19 -13.68
N LYS A 191 -32.08 -17.44 -13.25
CA LYS A 191 -32.16 -17.80 -11.83
C LYS A 191 -30.81 -18.31 -11.37
N VAL A 192 -30.20 -17.59 -10.44
CA VAL A 192 -28.91 -17.96 -9.84
C VAL A 192 -29.11 -18.42 -8.40
N ASN A 193 -28.24 -19.30 -7.96
CA ASN A 193 -28.20 -19.82 -6.60
C ASN A 193 -26.86 -19.51 -5.95
N PHE A 194 -26.88 -19.04 -4.72
CA PHE A 194 -25.74 -18.68 -3.88
C PHE A 194 -25.94 -19.32 -2.51
N SER A 195 -26.03 -20.66 -2.48
CA SER A 195 -26.21 -21.41 -1.24
C SER A 195 -25.11 -21.04 -0.22
N PRO A 196 -25.47 -20.86 1.07
CA PRO A 196 -24.52 -20.48 2.09
C PRO A 196 -23.50 -21.58 2.37
N GLY A 197 -22.31 -21.19 2.83
CA GLY A 197 -21.26 -22.12 3.28
C GLY A 197 -20.43 -22.77 2.16
N LEU A 198 -20.75 -22.51 0.89
CA LEU A 198 -19.93 -22.93 -0.25
C LEU A 198 -18.90 -21.88 -0.69
N SER A 199 -19.10 -20.63 -0.28
CA SER A 199 -18.21 -19.50 -0.57
C SER A 199 -18.15 -18.55 0.62
N ILE A 200 -17.02 -17.85 0.77
CA ILE A 200 -16.83 -16.75 1.73
C ILE A 200 -17.77 -15.57 1.46
N TYR A 201 -18.31 -15.45 0.24
CA TYR A 201 -19.25 -14.40 -0.12
C TYR A 201 -20.70 -14.78 0.20
N ASN A 202 -20.96 -16.04 0.55
CA ASN A 202 -22.33 -16.56 0.73
C ASN A 202 -22.67 -16.72 2.21
N ASP A 203 -23.38 -15.73 2.74
CA ASP A 203 -23.83 -15.75 4.13
C ASP A 203 -25.07 -16.63 4.35
N PRO A 204 -25.19 -17.30 5.50
CA PRO A 204 -26.40 -18.03 5.91
C PRO A 204 -27.68 -17.18 5.91
N SER A 205 -27.54 -15.86 6.07
CA SER A 205 -28.63 -14.90 6.08
C SER A 205 -29.04 -14.43 4.68
N GLY A 206 -28.59 -15.08 3.60
CA GLY A 206 -28.86 -14.66 2.24
C GLY A 206 -28.10 -13.40 1.87
N LEU A 207 -28.77 -12.46 1.18
CA LEU A 207 -28.18 -11.20 0.76
C LEU A 207 -28.30 -10.09 1.82
N GLY A 208 -28.95 -10.37 2.95
CA GLY A 208 -29.02 -9.47 4.11
C GLY A 208 -30.10 -8.38 4.04
N ALA A 209 -30.69 -8.15 2.87
CA ALA A 209 -31.81 -7.25 2.65
C ALA A 209 -32.65 -7.72 1.46
N ASP A 210 -33.86 -7.18 1.31
CA ASP A 210 -34.67 -7.42 0.11
C ASP A 210 -34.18 -6.52 -1.04
N TYR A 211 -33.91 -7.16 -2.19
CA TYR A 211 -33.41 -6.51 -3.39
C TYR A 211 -34.41 -6.57 -4.54
N THR A 212 -35.66 -7.02 -4.30
CA THR A 212 -36.70 -7.07 -5.34
C THR A 212 -36.94 -5.66 -5.92
N GLY A 213 -36.82 -5.53 -7.24
CA GLY A 213 -36.92 -4.24 -7.95
C GLY A 213 -35.60 -3.46 -8.01
N GLY A 214 -34.57 -3.90 -7.28
CA GLY A 214 -33.22 -3.36 -7.32
C GLY A 214 -32.44 -3.78 -8.56
N ASN A 215 -31.16 -3.44 -8.57
CA ASN A 215 -30.23 -3.72 -9.65
C ASN A 215 -29.26 -4.83 -9.27
N ALA A 216 -28.79 -5.54 -10.28
CA ALA A 216 -27.78 -6.58 -10.14
C ALA A 216 -26.75 -6.47 -11.26
N MET A 217 -25.55 -6.95 -11.01
CA MET A 217 -24.47 -7.02 -11.98
C MET A 217 -23.65 -8.27 -11.71
N MET A 218 -23.22 -8.94 -12.78
CA MET A 218 -22.31 -10.07 -12.67
C MET A 218 -20.88 -9.61 -12.81
N ILE A 219 -19.99 -10.20 -12.01
CA ILE A 219 -18.58 -9.88 -11.95
C ILE A 219 -17.83 -11.19 -12.13
N ASP A 220 -16.96 -11.25 -13.13
CA ASP A 220 -16.05 -12.37 -13.28
C ASP A 220 -15.03 -12.34 -12.14
N GLN A 221 -15.07 -13.36 -11.28
CA GLN A 221 -14.18 -13.44 -10.13
C GLN A 221 -12.71 -13.60 -10.56
N SER A 222 -12.45 -14.24 -11.71
CA SER A 222 -11.09 -14.42 -12.23
C SER A 222 -10.50 -13.11 -12.76
N ALA A 223 -11.37 -12.18 -13.18
CA ALA A 223 -10.98 -10.85 -13.61
C ALA A 223 -10.98 -9.82 -12.47
N MET A 224 -11.35 -10.21 -11.25
CA MET A 224 -11.28 -9.37 -10.06
C MET A 224 -9.91 -9.51 -9.41
N ASN A 225 -9.13 -8.43 -9.40
CA ASN A 225 -7.87 -8.37 -8.68
C ASN A 225 -8.04 -7.55 -7.39
N THR A 226 -7.53 -8.08 -6.28
CA THR A 226 -7.53 -7.39 -4.99
C THR A 226 -6.10 -7.23 -4.50
N LEU A 227 -5.65 -5.99 -4.35
CA LEU A 227 -4.33 -5.69 -3.80
C LEU A 227 -4.47 -5.14 -2.40
N THR A 228 -3.71 -5.69 -1.45
CA THR A 228 -3.68 -5.18 -0.08
C THR A 228 -2.27 -4.71 0.27
N PHE A 229 -2.18 -3.51 0.85
CA PHE A 229 -0.96 -2.89 1.33
C PHE A 229 -1.06 -2.66 2.83
N PHE A 230 -0.01 -3.05 3.55
CA PHE A 230 0.08 -2.85 5.00
C PHE A 230 1.55 -2.89 5.44
N VAL A 231 1.86 -2.31 6.59
CA VAL A 231 3.19 -2.41 7.20
C VAL A 231 3.16 -3.47 8.27
N ASP A 232 4.09 -4.42 8.22
CA ASP A 232 4.21 -5.47 9.23
C ASP A 232 4.90 -4.96 10.51
N THR A 233 4.87 -5.78 11.57
CA THR A 233 5.51 -5.44 12.85
C THR A 233 7.03 -5.24 12.78
N ASN A 234 7.68 -5.68 11.70
CA ASN A 234 9.12 -5.52 11.48
C ASN A 234 9.45 -4.21 10.73
N GLY A 235 8.44 -3.39 10.41
CA GLY A 235 8.62 -2.17 9.63
C GLY A 235 8.88 -2.47 8.16
N VAL A 236 8.30 -3.55 7.62
CA VAL A 236 8.32 -3.85 6.19
C VAL A 236 6.96 -3.54 5.60
N LEU A 237 6.91 -2.64 4.62
CA LEU A 237 5.71 -2.45 3.80
C LEU A 237 5.56 -3.67 2.91
N ARG A 238 4.38 -4.30 2.98
CA ARG A 238 4.05 -5.50 2.24
C ARG A 238 2.90 -5.27 1.28
N MET A 239 2.86 -6.09 0.25
CA MET A 239 1.76 -6.21 -0.69
C MET A 239 1.33 -7.66 -0.80
N THR A 240 0.03 -7.89 -0.87
CA THR A 240 -0.53 -9.18 -1.27
C THR A 240 -1.50 -8.98 -2.42
N ASP A 241 -1.47 -9.91 -3.38
CA ASP A 241 -2.39 -9.98 -4.51
C ASP A 241 -3.27 -11.22 -4.31
N GLY A 242 -4.58 -11.00 -4.19
CA GLY A 242 -5.57 -12.03 -3.91
C GLY A 242 -6.28 -11.84 -2.58
N TYR A 243 -6.80 -12.94 -2.03
CA TYR A 243 -7.57 -12.91 -0.80
C TYR A 243 -6.68 -12.54 0.39
N PHE A 244 -7.08 -11.50 1.10
CA PHE A 244 -6.49 -11.11 2.37
C PHE A 244 -7.54 -10.43 3.23
N ASN A 245 -7.80 -11.01 4.40
CA ASN A 245 -8.72 -10.48 5.38
C ASN A 245 -8.02 -9.45 6.25
N LEU A 246 -8.25 -8.17 5.93
CA LEU A 246 -7.75 -7.04 6.70
C LEU A 246 -8.18 -7.08 8.18
N GLN A 247 -9.40 -7.54 8.48
CA GLN A 247 -9.94 -7.63 9.85
C GLN A 247 -9.49 -8.90 10.60
N ASN A 248 -8.94 -9.89 9.90
CA ASN A 248 -8.37 -11.08 10.49
C ASN A 248 -7.08 -11.46 9.75
N PRO A 249 -5.95 -10.78 10.03
CA PRO A 249 -4.68 -11.08 9.36
C PRO A 249 -4.11 -12.46 9.72
N ALA A 250 -4.68 -13.16 10.70
CA ALA A 250 -4.33 -14.53 11.05
C ALA A 250 -5.17 -15.59 10.29
N ASP A 251 -6.11 -15.18 9.45
CA ASP A 251 -6.91 -16.07 8.61
C ASP A 251 -5.98 -16.99 7.77
N PRO A 252 -6.12 -18.33 7.88
CA PRO A 252 -5.26 -19.27 7.15
C PRO A 252 -5.42 -19.20 5.64
N LEU A 253 -6.51 -18.59 5.14
CA LEU A 253 -6.74 -18.39 3.71
C LEU A 253 -5.98 -17.19 3.15
N ASN A 254 -5.38 -16.35 4.00
CA ASN A 254 -4.64 -15.17 3.57
C ASN A 254 -3.45 -15.57 2.67
N VAL A 255 -3.40 -14.97 1.49
CA VAL A 255 -2.28 -15.13 0.56
C VAL A 255 -1.02 -14.46 1.13
N SER A 256 0.13 -15.10 0.95
CA SER A 256 1.42 -14.61 1.43
C SER A 256 1.76 -13.23 0.86
N ALA A 257 2.13 -12.30 1.75
CA ALA A 257 2.45 -10.94 1.39
C ALA A 257 3.94 -10.75 1.05
N LEU A 258 4.20 -10.18 -0.12
CA LEU A 258 5.52 -9.85 -0.64
C LEU A 258 6.08 -8.59 0.05
N PRO A 259 7.37 -8.55 0.41
CA PRO A 259 8.00 -7.34 0.91
C PRO A 259 8.23 -6.34 -0.24
N LEU A 260 7.86 -5.07 -0.01
CA LEU A 260 8.08 -3.98 -0.97
C LEU A 260 9.20 -3.04 -0.51
N LEU A 261 9.16 -2.61 0.76
CA LEU A 261 10.11 -1.66 1.30
C LEU A 261 10.41 -1.98 2.78
N ASP A 262 11.69 -2.10 3.09
CA ASP A 262 12.15 -2.28 4.47
C ASP A 262 12.37 -0.93 5.17
N ASN A 263 12.42 -0.96 6.50
CA ASN A 263 12.69 0.21 7.35
C ASN A 263 11.62 1.31 7.19
N VAL A 264 10.36 0.90 7.09
CA VAL A 264 9.19 1.76 7.16
C VAL A 264 8.80 1.91 8.63
N GLU A 265 8.80 3.14 9.11
CA GLU A 265 8.35 3.46 10.47
C GLU A 265 6.87 3.84 10.51
N ASP A 266 6.31 4.32 9.40
CA ASP A 266 4.92 4.71 9.35
C ASP A 266 4.34 4.66 7.93
N PHE A 267 3.05 4.37 7.85
CA PHE A 267 2.27 4.47 6.62
C PHE A 267 0.87 4.95 6.99
N GLN A 268 0.51 6.14 6.51
CA GLN A 268 -0.74 6.83 6.85
C GLN A 268 -1.48 7.22 5.58
N ILE A 269 -2.81 7.19 5.62
CA ILE A 269 -3.66 7.55 4.49
C ILE A 269 -4.77 8.48 4.93
N GLN A 270 -4.79 9.65 4.31
CA GLN A 270 -5.88 10.61 4.47
C GLN A 270 -6.88 10.47 3.32
N ILE A 271 -8.16 10.40 3.65
CA ILE A 271 -9.26 10.22 2.71
C ILE A 271 -9.93 11.58 2.45
N GLY A 272 -9.94 12.00 1.18
CA GLY A 272 -10.70 13.14 0.70
C GLY A 272 -12.04 12.69 0.12
N TYR A 273 -13.13 13.20 0.67
CA TYR A 273 -14.49 12.79 0.31
C TYR A 273 -15.40 14.00 0.08
N ASP A 274 -16.44 13.78 -0.72
CA ASP A 274 -17.50 14.73 -1.01
C ASP A 274 -18.56 14.66 0.10
N THR A 275 -19.00 15.81 0.61
CA THR A 275 -19.99 15.94 1.68
C THR A 275 -21.26 16.66 1.25
N SER A 276 -21.28 17.22 0.03
CA SER A 276 -22.40 17.97 -0.52
C SER A 276 -23.72 17.18 -0.46
N VAL A 277 -24.86 17.87 -0.30
CA VAL A 277 -26.17 17.21 -0.26
C VAL A 277 -26.53 16.60 -1.62
N THR A 278 -26.09 17.25 -2.70
CA THR A 278 -26.13 16.72 -4.06
C THR A 278 -24.69 16.57 -4.53
N PRO A 279 -24.20 15.33 -4.75
CA PRO A 279 -22.81 15.08 -5.10
C PRO A 279 -22.35 15.93 -6.29
N ASP A 280 -21.35 16.78 -6.07
CA ASP A 280 -20.72 17.60 -7.10
C ASP A 280 -19.36 17.04 -7.55
N ASN A 281 -18.95 15.90 -6.96
CA ASN A 281 -17.69 15.22 -7.21
C ASN A 281 -16.46 16.10 -6.89
N ILE A 282 -16.59 17.01 -5.93
CA ILE A 282 -15.49 17.81 -5.40
C ILE A 282 -15.17 17.34 -3.97
N VAL A 283 -13.88 17.38 -3.61
CA VAL A 283 -13.46 17.07 -2.24
C VAL A 283 -13.80 18.25 -1.35
N ASP A 284 -14.75 18.05 -0.45
CA ASP A 284 -15.14 19.04 0.56
C ASP A 284 -14.33 18.90 1.83
N ASN A 285 -14.08 17.66 2.26
CA ASN A 285 -13.47 17.38 3.55
C ASN A 285 -12.43 16.26 3.47
N TRP A 286 -11.52 16.27 4.45
CA TRP A 286 -10.46 15.27 4.61
C TRP A 286 -10.58 14.61 5.98
N SER A 287 -10.39 13.29 6.03
CA SER A 287 -10.37 12.52 7.29
C SER A 287 -9.14 11.62 7.32
N TRP A 288 -8.47 11.58 8.47
CA TRP A 288 -7.44 10.58 8.77
C TRP A 288 -8.05 9.26 9.25
N THR A 289 -9.23 9.36 9.88
CA THR A 289 -9.90 8.21 10.47
C THR A 289 -10.99 7.66 9.54
N TYR A 290 -11.27 6.36 9.71
CA TYR A 290 -12.41 5.69 9.11
C TYR A 290 -12.95 4.63 10.07
N ASP A 291 -14.26 4.68 10.31
CA ASP A 291 -14.97 3.65 11.05
C ASP A 291 -15.72 2.73 10.07
N PRO A 292 -15.31 1.45 9.94
CA PRO A 292 -15.99 0.48 9.08
C PRO A 292 -17.39 0.10 9.57
N ALA A 293 -17.71 0.27 10.85
CA ALA A 293 -19.03 -0.10 11.39
C ALA A 293 -20.11 0.90 10.97
N THR A 294 -19.77 2.19 10.95
CA THR A 294 -20.69 3.26 10.56
C THR A 294 -20.46 3.76 9.13
N ASN A 295 -19.42 3.27 8.44
CA ASN A 295 -18.95 3.78 7.14
C ASN A 295 -18.75 5.31 7.18
N THR A 296 -17.96 5.78 8.15
CA THR A 296 -17.69 7.21 8.37
C THR A 296 -16.18 7.49 8.32
N PRO A 297 -15.67 8.35 7.40
CA PRO A 297 -16.42 8.99 6.33
C PRO A 297 -16.94 7.97 5.32
N ASN A 298 -18.00 8.34 4.60
CA ASN A 298 -18.63 7.45 3.63
C ASN A 298 -17.67 7.16 2.48
N LEU A 299 -17.11 5.94 2.44
CA LEU A 299 -16.16 5.54 1.41
C LEU A 299 -16.78 5.49 0.00
N ASN A 300 -18.11 5.44 -0.12
CA ASN A 300 -18.76 5.58 -1.42
C ASN A 300 -18.58 6.99 -1.99
N ARG A 301 -18.33 7.98 -1.13
CA ARG A 301 -18.06 9.37 -1.51
C ARG A 301 -16.58 9.73 -1.45
N ALA A 302 -15.70 8.75 -1.25
CA ALA A 302 -14.26 8.98 -1.30
C ALA A 302 -13.83 9.21 -2.76
N LEU A 303 -13.16 10.34 -3.00
CA LEU A 303 -12.70 10.76 -4.33
C LEU A 303 -11.18 10.71 -4.45
N VAL A 304 -10.48 11.04 -3.37
CA VAL A 304 -9.02 11.25 -3.36
C VAL A 304 -8.41 10.59 -2.15
N LEU A 305 -7.24 9.97 -2.33
CA LEU A 305 -6.41 9.49 -1.22
C LEU A 305 -5.09 10.26 -1.22
N ARG A 306 -4.67 10.69 -0.04
CA ARG A 306 -3.34 11.23 0.19
C ARG A 306 -2.58 10.27 1.10
N CYS A 307 -1.56 9.64 0.55
CA CYS A 307 -0.76 8.65 1.26
C CYS A 307 0.54 9.28 1.74
N TYR A 308 0.96 8.91 2.94
CA TYR A 308 2.19 9.31 3.59
C TYR A 308 2.97 8.07 3.98
N LEU A 309 4.25 8.03 3.64
CA LEU A 309 5.16 6.93 3.94
C LEU A 309 6.40 7.48 4.62
N LEU A 310 6.68 7.02 5.83
CA LEU A 310 7.87 7.39 6.60
C LEU A 310 8.87 6.25 6.55
N ALA A 311 9.99 6.48 5.88
CA ALA A 311 11.11 5.54 5.82
C ALA A 311 12.29 6.06 6.63
N ARG A 312 13.09 5.15 7.19
CA ARG A 312 14.31 5.46 7.96
C ARG A 312 15.56 4.83 7.36
N SER A 313 16.73 5.33 7.78
CA SER A 313 18.01 4.65 7.55
C SER A 313 18.11 3.38 8.39
N GLN A 314 18.75 2.36 7.82
CA GLN A 314 18.98 1.09 8.51
C GLN A 314 19.95 1.25 9.68
N ARG A 315 20.96 2.14 9.54
CA ARG A 315 21.94 2.44 10.60
C ARG A 315 21.65 3.78 11.27
N THR A 316 22.11 3.88 12.50
CA THR A 316 22.25 5.16 13.21
C THR A 316 23.47 5.91 12.69
N GLU A 317 23.34 7.22 12.57
CA GLU A 317 24.38 8.13 12.13
C GLU A 317 24.95 8.90 13.31
N ARG A 318 26.27 9.07 13.34
CA ARG A 318 26.94 9.85 14.38
C ARG A 318 26.60 11.35 14.32
N PHE A 319 26.28 11.86 13.13
CA PHE A 319 26.03 13.29 12.89
C PHE A 319 24.55 13.68 12.97
N VAL A 320 23.66 12.71 13.17
CA VAL A 320 22.24 12.94 13.45
C VAL A 320 22.06 12.63 14.92
N SER A 321 21.65 13.63 15.70
CA SER A 321 21.43 13.46 17.13
C SER A 321 20.12 14.07 17.54
N ASN A 322 19.40 13.37 18.41
CA ASN A 322 18.17 13.84 19.03
C ASN A 322 17.04 14.18 18.03
N VAL A 323 16.86 13.35 16.99
CA VAL A 323 15.74 13.52 16.07
C VAL A 323 14.55 12.71 16.56
N SER A 324 13.45 13.39 16.86
CA SER A 324 12.17 12.73 17.17
C SER A 324 11.50 12.22 15.89
N ARG A 325 10.78 11.11 16.01
CA ARG A 325 9.91 10.63 14.94
C ARG A 325 8.77 11.64 14.74
N PRO A 326 8.54 12.13 13.50
CA PRO A 326 7.38 12.96 13.23
C PRO A 326 6.11 12.12 13.37
N ASP A 327 5.12 12.69 14.04
CA ASP A 327 3.76 12.17 14.05
C ASP A 327 3.02 12.66 12.80
N ILE A 328 2.45 11.73 12.03
CA ILE A 328 1.85 12.01 10.72
C ILE A 328 0.34 12.11 10.84
N ASP A 329 -0.29 11.27 11.66
CA ASP A 329 -1.72 11.32 11.96
C ASP A 329 -1.91 11.85 13.39
N PRO A 330 -2.21 13.15 13.56
CA PRO A 330 -2.42 13.72 14.89
C PRO A 330 -3.73 13.25 15.55
N ASP A 331 -4.62 12.59 14.82
CA ASP A 331 -5.96 12.22 15.26
C ASP A 331 -6.07 10.75 15.72
N ASP A 332 -5.03 9.91 15.52
CA ASP A 332 -5.02 8.50 15.91
C ASP A 332 -4.76 8.26 17.42
N GLY A 333 -4.38 9.33 18.13
CA GLY A 333 -4.05 9.28 19.56
C GLY A 333 -2.76 8.51 19.89
N VAL A 334 -1.97 8.13 18.87
CA VAL A 334 -0.71 7.40 19.00
C VAL A 334 0.44 8.41 19.14
N THR A 335 0.77 8.75 20.37
CA THR A 335 2.00 9.51 20.60
C THR A 335 3.22 8.61 20.47
N TYR A 336 4.06 8.86 19.48
CA TYR A 336 5.38 8.23 19.35
C TYR A 336 6.36 8.80 20.38
N ALA A 337 6.21 8.40 21.65
CA ALA A 337 7.04 8.81 22.79
C ALA A 337 8.44 8.15 22.79
N GLY A 338 9.02 7.90 21.61
CA GLY A 338 10.36 7.35 21.47
C GLY A 338 11.42 8.35 21.94
N ALA A 339 12.42 7.85 22.66
CA ALA A 339 13.63 8.63 22.91
C ALA A 339 14.20 9.10 21.57
N PRO A 340 14.57 10.39 21.42
CA PRO A 340 15.19 10.89 20.21
C PRO A 340 16.33 10.00 19.76
N ASP A 341 16.34 9.61 18.48
CA ASP A 341 17.32 8.68 17.94
C ASP A 341 18.17 9.34 16.84
N ASN A 342 19.16 8.56 16.41
CA ASN A 342 20.20 9.02 15.51
C ASN A 342 19.97 8.50 14.10
N VAL A 343 18.72 8.32 13.65
CA VAL A 343 18.44 7.85 12.29
C VAL A 343 17.94 8.97 11.40
N ARG A 344 18.24 8.86 10.10
CA ARG A 344 17.64 9.74 9.11
C ARG A 344 16.29 9.21 8.71
N ARG A 345 15.29 10.09 8.77
CA ARG A 345 13.94 9.82 8.28
C ARG A 345 13.68 10.61 7.01
N ARG A 346 12.88 10.04 6.12
CA ARG A 346 12.32 10.74 4.97
C ARG A 346 10.85 10.40 4.86
N MET A 347 10.06 11.45 4.79
CA MET A 347 8.64 11.37 4.53
C MET A 347 8.39 11.54 3.04
N TYR A 348 7.65 10.60 2.47
CA TYR A 348 7.16 10.66 1.10
C TYR A 348 5.65 10.84 1.16
N SER A 349 5.14 11.83 0.43
CA SER A 349 3.70 12.04 0.29
C SER A 349 3.32 12.09 -1.18
N PHE A 350 2.17 11.51 -1.50
CA PHE A 350 1.58 11.61 -2.82
C PHE A 350 0.06 11.59 -2.71
N THR A 351 -0.59 12.15 -3.73
CA THR A 351 -2.05 12.22 -3.81
C THR A 351 -2.51 11.52 -5.08
N ILE A 352 -3.53 10.68 -4.97
CA ILE A 352 -4.16 9.96 -6.07
C ILE A 352 -5.67 10.18 -6.06
N GLN A 353 -6.24 10.29 -7.25
CA GLN A 353 -7.69 10.30 -7.44
C GLN A 353 -8.17 8.87 -7.71
N LEU A 354 -9.32 8.50 -7.17
CA LEU A 354 -9.93 7.19 -7.36
C LEU A 354 -10.76 7.20 -8.67
N ARG A 355 -10.53 6.22 -9.56
CA ARG A 355 -11.14 6.21 -10.91
C ARG A 355 -12.65 6.00 -10.91
N ASN A 356 -13.18 5.25 -9.95
CA ASN A 356 -14.58 4.81 -9.93
C ASN A 356 -15.62 5.95 -9.73
N ARG A 357 -15.20 7.21 -9.58
CA ARG A 357 -16.12 8.30 -9.19
C ARG A 357 -16.01 9.58 -10.03
N LEU A 358 -15.17 9.60 -11.06
CA LEU A 358 -14.96 10.79 -11.91
C LEU A 358 -15.41 10.62 -13.37
N ASN A 359 -16.05 9.51 -13.73
CA ASN A 359 -16.49 9.22 -15.10
C ASN A 359 -17.98 9.44 -15.33
#